data_AF-A0A7Y6EVZ8-F1
#
_entry.id   AF-A0A7Y6EVZ8-F1
#
_cell.length_a   1.000
_cell.length_b   1.000
_cell.length_c   1.000
_cell.angle_alpha   90.00
_cell.angle_beta   90.00
_cell.angle_gamma   90.00
#
_symmetry.space_group_name_H-M   'P 1'
#
loop_
_entity.id
_entity.type
_entity.pdbx_description
1 polymer ?
#
loop_
_entity_poly.entity_id
_entity_poly.type
_entity_poly.pdbx_seq_one_letter_code
_entity_poly.pdbx_strand_id
1 'polypeptide(L)'
;MKINKAMKNLLNGLAQPNELISLNLFNPDFCVWDNCIVIDASSLGERGSIEETIYHDRTDLEASINHYHLDNLRTGIKLISNWEENLKLSYPERDFILILSSTIEGEDVVIRFYQFRDNEPEWIRLNDLEGYKEEAILVIEILNKVQ
;
A
#
# COMPACT_ATOMS: atom_id res chain seq x y z
N MET A 1 8.57 3.24 -9.36
CA MET A 1 7.25 3.89 -9.21
C MET A 1 6.53 3.86 -10.55
N LYS A 2 5.32 3.29 -10.58
CA LYS A 2 4.41 3.26 -11.73
C LYS A 2 3.16 4.05 -11.36
N ILE A 3 2.62 4.86 -12.26
CA ILE A 3 1.40 5.64 -12.03
C ILE A 3 0.54 5.61 -13.30
N ASN A 4 -0.78 5.69 -13.15
CA ASN A 4 -1.67 5.89 -14.29
C ASN A 4 -1.89 7.39 -14.59
N LYS A 5 -2.52 7.69 -15.74
CA LYS A 5 -2.78 9.05 -16.20
C LYS A 5 -3.66 9.85 -15.22
N ALA A 6 -4.64 9.20 -14.60
CA ALA A 6 -5.52 9.84 -13.62
C ALA A 6 -4.72 10.35 -12.41
N MET A 7 -3.89 9.50 -11.80
CA MET A 7 -3.01 9.89 -10.70
C MET A 7 -2.03 10.98 -11.10
N LYS A 8 -1.43 10.89 -12.29
CA LYS A 8 -0.54 11.93 -12.81
C LYS A 8 -1.23 13.31 -12.87
N ASN A 9 -2.49 13.37 -13.26
CA ASN A 9 -3.25 14.61 -13.30
C ASN A 9 -3.48 15.20 -11.90
N LEU A 10 -3.86 14.35 -10.93
CA LEU A 10 -4.06 14.77 -9.54
C LEU A 10 -2.76 15.30 -8.91
N LEU A 11 -1.65 14.61 -9.12
CA LEU A 11 -0.33 15.04 -8.61
C LEU A 11 0.08 16.41 -9.16
N ASN A 12 -0.19 16.68 -10.45
CA ASN A 12 0.09 17.99 -11.05
C ASN A 12 -0.76 19.11 -10.41
N GLY A 13 -2.00 18.82 -10.02
CA GLY A 13 -2.88 19.77 -9.32
C GLY A 13 -2.43 20.08 -7.89
N LEU A 14 -1.78 19.12 -7.21
CA LEU A 14 -1.28 19.25 -5.83
C LEU A 14 0.00 20.10 -5.69
N ALA A 15 0.65 20.49 -6.79
CA ALA A 15 1.91 21.24 -6.76
C ALA A 15 1.78 22.69 -6.21
N GLN A 16 0.58 23.14 -5.83
CA GLN A 16 0.38 24.44 -5.18
C GLN A 16 0.71 24.38 -3.68
N PRO A 17 1.42 25.39 -3.14
CA PRO A 17 2.01 25.33 -1.80
C PRO A 17 1.04 25.78 -0.69
N ASN A 18 1.39 25.37 0.54
CA ASN A 18 0.92 25.86 1.83
C ASN A 18 -0.30 25.17 2.47
N GLU A 19 -0.12 23.93 2.90
CA GLU A 19 -0.70 23.53 4.18
C GLU A 19 0.32 22.73 5.01
N LEU A 20 0.62 23.26 6.19
CA LEU A 20 1.41 22.61 7.22
C LEU A 20 0.52 21.54 7.86
N ILE A 21 0.51 20.35 7.27
CA ILE A 21 -0.20 19.20 7.83
C ILE A 21 0.61 18.69 9.03
N SER A 22 -0.03 18.62 10.20
CA SER A 22 0.58 18.15 11.44
C SER A 22 1.14 16.73 11.27
N LEU A 23 2.39 16.53 11.68
CA LEU A 23 3.22 15.34 11.44
C LEU A 23 2.91 14.11 12.30
N ASN A 24 1.69 13.97 12.83
CA ASN A 24 1.25 12.72 13.46
C ASN A 24 0.77 11.74 12.39
N LEU A 25 1.62 11.45 11.40
CA LEU A 25 1.37 10.43 10.39
C LEU A 25 1.31 9.07 11.11
N PHE A 26 0.21 8.35 10.92
CA PHE A 26 0.01 7.00 11.45
C PHE A 26 1.15 6.09 10.98
N ASN A 27 2.08 5.74 11.86
CA ASN A 27 3.13 4.77 11.55
C ASN A 27 2.75 3.45 12.24
N PRO A 28 2.04 2.54 11.54
CA PRO A 28 1.70 1.27 12.15
C PRO A 28 2.97 0.49 12.47
N ASP A 29 2.93 -0.23 13.59
CA ASP A 29 3.83 -1.34 13.79
C ASP A 29 3.42 -2.47 12.83
N PHE A 30 4.41 -3.21 12.33
CA PHE A 30 4.20 -4.38 11.48
C PHE A 30 4.58 -5.63 12.25
N CYS A 31 3.86 -6.72 12.03
CA CYS A 31 4.18 -8.01 12.61
C CYS A 31 4.18 -9.12 11.57
N VAL A 32 4.98 -10.14 11.82
CA VAL A 32 5.03 -11.34 10.98
C VAL A 32 3.93 -12.30 11.43
N TRP A 33 3.05 -12.70 10.53
CA TRP A 33 2.01 -13.70 10.79
C TRP A 33 1.90 -14.64 9.59
N ASP A 34 2.18 -15.93 9.82
CA ASP A 34 2.23 -16.97 8.78
C ASP A 34 3.00 -16.56 7.50
N ASN A 35 4.21 -16.06 7.72
CA ASN A 35 5.10 -15.49 6.70
C ASN A 35 4.54 -14.26 5.95
N CYS A 36 3.37 -13.75 6.32
CA CYS A 36 2.86 -12.45 5.88
C CYS A 36 3.43 -11.34 6.75
N ILE A 37 3.64 -10.16 6.18
CA ILE A 37 3.86 -8.93 6.94
C ILE A 37 2.53 -8.21 7.00
N VAL A 38 2.00 -8.03 8.20
CA VAL A 38 0.71 -7.36 8.39
C VAL A 38 0.80 -6.21 9.37
N ILE A 39 -0.07 -5.22 9.19
CA ILE A 39 -0.26 -4.16 10.17
C ILE A 39 -0.62 -4.81 11.51
N ASP A 40 0.10 -4.43 12.57
CA ASP A 40 -0.18 -4.94 13.90
C ASP A 40 -1.50 -4.37 14.41
N ALA A 41 -2.47 -5.27 14.43
CA ALA A 41 -3.82 -5.07 14.91
C ALA A 41 -4.04 -5.94 16.15
N SER A 42 -2.99 -6.25 16.91
CA SER A 42 -3.04 -7.08 18.13
C SER A 42 -4.05 -6.60 19.19
N SER A 43 -4.56 -5.37 19.08
CA SER A 43 -5.72 -4.88 19.83
C SER A 43 -7.09 -5.43 19.39
N LEU A 44 -7.19 -6.14 18.26
CA LEU A 44 -8.44 -6.57 17.61
C LEU A 44 -8.77 -8.07 17.80
N GLY A 45 -8.03 -8.82 18.62
CA GLY A 45 -8.38 -10.19 19.05
C GLY A 45 -7.47 -11.30 18.52
N GLU A 46 -7.76 -12.55 18.93
CA GLU A 46 -6.97 -13.74 18.58
C GLU A 46 -6.98 -14.01 17.07
N ARG A 47 -5.78 -14.13 16.47
CA ARG A 47 -5.60 -14.46 15.05
C ARG A 47 -5.53 -15.98 14.89
N GLY A 48 -6.39 -16.55 14.04
CA GLY A 48 -6.32 -17.96 13.63
C GLY A 48 -5.15 -18.25 12.69
N SER A 49 -5.13 -19.44 12.07
CA SER A 49 -4.22 -19.77 10.96
C SER A 49 -4.78 -19.32 9.61
N ILE A 50 -3.95 -19.20 8.56
CA ILE A 50 -4.43 -18.78 7.22
C ILE A 50 -5.47 -19.76 6.65
N GLU A 51 -5.34 -21.05 6.95
CA GLU A 51 -6.27 -22.12 6.54
C GLU A 51 -7.68 -21.93 7.13
N GLU A 52 -7.80 -21.14 8.20
CA GLU A 52 -9.06 -20.80 8.85
C GLU A 52 -9.61 -19.44 8.37
N THR A 53 -8.89 -18.74 7.49
CA THR A 53 -9.33 -17.47 6.91
C THR A 53 -10.09 -17.68 5.61
N ILE A 54 -10.87 -16.67 5.22
CA ILE A 54 -11.65 -16.68 3.97
C ILE A 54 -10.84 -16.21 2.74
N TYR A 55 -9.54 -15.92 2.91
CA TYR A 55 -8.68 -15.38 1.86
C TYR A 55 -8.15 -16.51 0.96
N HIS A 56 -7.96 -16.19 -0.32
CA HIS A 56 -7.53 -17.19 -1.31
C HIS A 56 -6.04 -17.55 -1.19
N ASP A 57 -5.19 -16.57 -0.89
CA ASP A 57 -3.75 -16.70 -0.71
C ASP A 57 -3.21 -15.60 0.23
N ARG A 58 -1.87 -15.56 0.42
CA ARG A 58 -1.24 -14.57 1.30
C ARG A 58 -1.27 -13.17 0.72
N THR A 59 -1.13 -13.03 -0.60
CA THR A 59 -1.28 -11.73 -1.27
C THR A 59 -2.67 -11.14 -1.06
N ASP A 60 -3.74 -11.92 -1.21
CA ASP A 60 -5.12 -11.50 -0.95
C ASP A 60 -5.33 -11.11 0.52
N LEU A 61 -4.81 -11.91 1.46
CA LEU A 61 -4.84 -11.64 2.89
C LEU A 61 -4.13 -10.32 3.23
N GLU A 62 -2.88 -10.15 2.80
CA GLU A 62 -2.08 -8.95 3.08
C GLU A 62 -2.72 -7.73 2.46
N ALA A 63 -3.13 -7.79 1.20
CA ALA A 63 -3.80 -6.68 0.55
C ALA A 63 -5.08 -6.29 1.31
N SER A 64 -5.86 -7.29 1.75
CA SER A 64 -7.10 -7.07 2.48
C SER A 64 -6.91 -6.53 3.90
N ILE A 65 -5.84 -6.90 4.60
CA ILE A 65 -5.57 -6.43 5.97
C ILE A 65 -4.80 -5.10 5.96
N ASN A 66 -3.79 -4.99 5.11
CA ASN A 66 -2.83 -3.90 5.10
C ASN A 66 -3.32 -2.74 4.24
N HIS A 67 -4.51 -2.23 4.53
CA HIS A 67 -5.02 -1.02 3.90
C HIS A 67 -5.39 0.02 4.95
N TYR A 68 -5.27 1.29 4.58
CA TYR A 68 -5.61 2.39 5.45
C TYR A 68 -6.28 3.51 4.64
N HIS A 69 -7.47 3.91 5.07
CA HIS A 69 -8.24 4.99 4.48
C HIS A 69 -7.75 6.34 4.99
N LEU A 70 -7.69 7.32 4.10
CA LEU A 70 -7.12 8.63 4.35
C LEU A 70 -8.06 9.73 3.87
N ASP A 71 -8.02 10.86 4.56
CA ASP A 71 -8.90 11.99 4.23
C ASP A 71 -8.54 12.67 2.91
N ASN A 72 -7.26 12.62 2.50
CA ASN A 72 -6.81 13.30 1.29
C ASN A 72 -5.51 12.72 0.71
N LEU A 73 -5.34 12.97 -0.59
CA LEU A 73 -4.24 12.42 -1.39
C LEU A 73 -2.86 12.94 -0.96
N ARG A 74 -2.78 14.19 -0.47
CA ARG A 74 -1.51 14.77 0.00
C ARG A 74 -0.98 14.03 1.23
N THR A 75 -1.85 13.69 2.17
CA THR A 75 -1.48 12.84 3.32
C THR A 75 -1.08 11.46 2.84
N GLY A 76 -1.79 10.87 1.89
CA GLY A 76 -1.46 9.56 1.31
C GLY A 76 -0.06 9.48 0.69
N ILE A 77 0.35 10.49 -0.08
CA ILE A 77 1.70 10.54 -0.69
C ILE A 77 2.80 10.56 0.39
N LYS A 78 2.61 11.34 1.46
CA LYS A 78 3.57 11.37 2.57
C LYS A 78 3.60 10.04 3.30
N LEU A 79 2.42 9.48 3.57
CA LEU A 79 2.29 8.27 4.36
C LEU A 79 2.84 7.04 3.63
N ILE A 80 2.54 6.89 2.33
CA ILE A 80 3.08 5.77 1.54
C ILE A 80 4.61 5.83 1.44
N SER A 81 5.19 7.03 1.38
CA SER A 81 6.66 7.20 1.41
C SER A 81 7.24 6.78 2.77
N ASN A 82 6.57 7.11 3.86
CA ASN A 82 6.97 6.66 5.20
C ASN A 82 6.83 5.13 5.37
N TRP A 83 5.76 4.53 4.83
CA TRP A 83 5.60 3.06 4.81
C TRP A 83 6.69 2.39 3.97
N GLU A 84 7.04 2.97 2.81
CA GLU A 84 8.14 2.47 1.97
C GLU A 84 9.46 2.43 2.75
N GLU A 85 9.82 3.50 3.45
CA GLU A 85 11.03 3.57 4.26
C GLU A 85 11.00 2.57 5.43
N ASN A 86 9.89 2.50 6.16
CA ASN A 86 9.74 1.58 7.30
C ASN A 86 9.85 0.10 6.84
N LEU A 87 9.18 -0.28 5.76
CA LEU A 87 9.25 -1.64 5.22
C LEU A 87 10.67 -2.02 4.76
N LYS A 88 11.37 -1.10 4.06
CA LYS A 88 12.77 -1.33 3.64
C LYS A 88 13.72 -1.53 4.82
N LEU A 89 13.54 -0.76 5.89
CA LEU A 89 14.41 -0.83 7.06
C LEU A 89 14.12 -2.06 7.92
N SER A 90 12.84 -2.39 8.09
CA SER A 90 12.39 -3.48 8.96
C SER A 90 12.50 -4.85 8.31
N TYR A 91 12.35 -4.94 6.98
CA TYR A 91 12.33 -6.18 6.22
C TYR A 91 13.17 -6.09 4.93
N PRO A 92 14.48 -5.82 5.03
CA PRO A 92 15.35 -5.57 3.88
C PRO A 92 15.55 -6.79 2.97
N GLU A 93 15.10 -7.98 3.38
CA GLU A 93 15.14 -9.22 2.60
C GLU A 93 13.83 -9.53 1.87
N ARG A 94 12.78 -8.72 2.06
CA ARG A 94 11.44 -8.94 1.51
C ARG A 94 11.08 -7.91 0.46
N ASP A 95 10.43 -8.39 -0.60
CA ASP A 95 9.92 -7.53 -1.66
C ASP A 95 8.48 -7.13 -1.38
N PHE A 96 8.12 -5.88 -1.69
CA PHE A 96 6.78 -5.36 -1.43
C PHE A 96 6.24 -4.55 -2.59
N ILE A 97 4.92 -4.58 -2.72
CA ILE A 97 4.16 -3.68 -3.57
C ILE A 97 3.34 -2.78 -2.68
N LEU A 98 3.56 -1.47 -2.78
CA LEU A 98 2.76 -0.45 -2.12
C LEU A 98 1.90 0.24 -3.16
N ILE A 99 0.64 0.48 -2.82
CA ILE A 99 -0.37 1.08 -3.68
C ILE A 99 -0.96 2.27 -2.95
N LEU A 100 -1.03 3.42 -3.63
CA LEU A 100 -1.87 4.55 -3.25
C LEU A 100 -2.93 4.69 -4.33
N SER A 101 -4.19 4.56 -3.95
CA SER A 101 -5.33 4.71 -4.83
C SER A 101 -6.30 5.77 -4.33
N SER A 102 -7.07 6.32 -5.25
CA SER A 102 -8.21 7.21 -5.00
C SER A 102 -9.16 7.13 -6.19
N THR A 103 -10.32 7.77 -6.11
CA THR A 103 -11.11 8.09 -7.32
C THR A 103 -10.32 9.02 -8.23
N ILE A 104 -10.76 9.20 -9.48
CA ILE A 104 -10.13 10.15 -10.42
C ILE A 104 -10.24 11.61 -9.97
N GLU A 105 -11.17 11.91 -9.07
CA GLU A 105 -11.35 13.21 -8.41
C GLU A 105 -10.45 13.39 -7.18
N GLY A 106 -9.78 12.33 -6.71
CA GLY A 106 -8.91 12.35 -5.53
C GLY A 106 -9.62 12.08 -4.20
N GLU A 107 -10.81 11.47 -4.24
CA GLU A 107 -11.60 11.04 -3.08
C GLU A 107 -11.32 9.56 -2.75
N ASP A 108 -11.84 9.06 -1.63
CA ASP A 108 -11.67 7.67 -1.17
C ASP A 108 -10.22 7.18 -1.21
N VAL A 109 -9.33 7.98 -0.62
CA VAL A 109 -7.89 7.72 -0.67
C VAL A 109 -7.54 6.53 0.21
N VAL A 110 -6.87 5.54 -0.38
CA VAL A 110 -6.43 4.33 0.30
C VAL A 110 -4.96 4.10 0.02
N ILE A 111 -4.18 3.85 1.07
CA ILE A 111 -2.88 3.19 0.94
C ILE A 111 -3.02 1.72 1.25
N ARG A 112 -2.28 0.88 0.53
CA ARG A 112 -2.26 -0.56 0.68
C ARG A 112 -0.86 -1.09 0.47
N PHE A 113 -0.50 -2.20 1.08
CA PHE A 113 0.69 -2.95 0.68
C PHE A 113 0.51 -4.46 0.80
N TYR A 114 1.31 -5.21 0.04
CA TYR A 114 1.44 -6.66 0.19
C TYR A 114 2.87 -7.07 -0.17
N GLN A 115 3.29 -8.25 0.27
CA GLN A 115 4.59 -8.80 -0.12
C GLN A 115 4.52 -9.31 -1.56
N PHE A 116 5.50 -8.95 -2.39
CA PHE A 116 5.64 -9.52 -3.72
C PHE A 116 6.18 -10.95 -3.61
N ARG A 117 5.55 -11.89 -4.34
CA ARG A 117 5.93 -13.30 -4.36
C ARG A 117 5.80 -13.84 -5.78
N ASP A 118 6.84 -14.48 -6.29
CA ASP A 118 6.87 -15.02 -7.67
C ASP A 118 5.83 -16.12 -7.93
N ASN A 119 5.34 -16.77 -6.87
CA ASN A 119 4.44 -17.92 -6.91
C ASN A 119 2.98 -17.59 -6.59
N GLU A 120 2.65 -16.33 -6.30
CA GLU A 120 1.28 -15.87 -6.02
C GLU A 120 0.88 -14.79 -7.03
N PRO A 121 -0.41 -14.70 -7.41
CA PRO A 121 -0.88 -13.67 -8.32
C PRO A 121 -0.74 -12.27 -7.70
N GLU A 122 -0.38 -11.28 -8.51
CA GLU A 122 -0.38 -9.87 -8.07
C GLU A 122 -1.81 -9.41 -7.75
N TRP A 123 -2.00 -8.71 -6.63
CA TRP A 123 -3.30 -8.14 -6.27
C TRP A 123 -3.78 -7.06 -7.26
N ILE A 124 -2.83 -6.33 -7.85
CA ILE A 124 -3.07 -5.30 -8.87
C ILE A 124 -2.35 -5.68 -10.16
N ARG A 125 -2.92 -5.36 -11.32
CA ARG A 125 -2.28 -5.62 -12.62
C ARG A 125 -1.14 -4.63 -12.86
N LEU A 126 0.08 -4.93 -12.40
CA LEU A 126 1.23 -4.02 -12.49
C LEU A 126 1.59 -3.61 -13.93
N ASN A 127 1.21 -4.44 -14.90
CA ASN A 127 1.47 -4.21 -16.32
C ASN A 127 0.36 -3.41 -17.04
N ASP A 128 -0.76 -3.13 -16.38
CA ASP A 128 -1.90 -2.40 -16.98
C ASP A 128 -2.66 -1.56 -15.94
N LEU A 129 -2.00 -0.52 -15.43
CA LEU A 129 -2.64 0.43 -14.50
C LEU A 129 -3.67 1.34 -15.19
N GLU A 130 -3.60 1.49 -16.52
CA GLU A 130 -4.58 2.28 -17.28
C GLU A 130 -5.92 1.55 -17.45
N GLY A 131 -5.95 0.23 -17.26
CA GLY A 131 -7.19 -0.57 -17.23
C GLY A 131 -8.15 -0.16 -16.10
N TYR A 132 -7.64 0.49 -15.04
CA TYR A 132 -8.41 1.00 -13.91
C TYR A 132 -8.96 2.39 -14.22
N LYS A 133 -10.07 2.44 -14.96
CA LYS A 133 -10.62 3.68 -15.55
C LYS A 133 -11.20 4.68 -14.55
N GLU A 134 -11.64 4.19 -13.39
CA GLU A 134 -12.33 4.97 -12.37
C GLU A 134 -11.42 5.32 -11.18
N GLU A 135 -10.18 4.84 -11.21
CA GLU A 135 -9.23 5.01 -10.11
C GLU A 135 -7.99 5.76 -10.58
N ALA A 136 -7.49 6.64 -9.72
CA ALA A 136 -6.14 7.15 -9.81
C ALA A 136 -5.23 6.24 -8.99
N ILE A 137 -4.17 5.70 -9.59
CA ILE A 137 -3.30 4.72 -8.97
C ILE A 137 -1.83 5.13 -9.05
N LEU A 138 -1.14 4.99 -7.92
CA LEU A 138 0.31 5.01 -7.78
C LEU A 138 0.79 3.70 -7.15
N VAL A 139 1.83 3.11 -7.75
CA VAL A 139 2.46 1.90 -7.26
C VAL A 139 3.96 2.13 -7.02
N ILE A 140 4.44 1.72 -5.85
CA ILE A 140 5.85 1.65 -5.49
C ILE A 140 6.23 0.19 -5.33
N GLU A 141 7.25 -0.23 -6.06
CA GLU A 141 7.82 -1.57 -5.99
C GLU A 141 9.10 -1.48 -5.17
N ILE A 142 9.12 -2.17 -4.02
CA ILE A 142 10.30 -2.39 -3.21
C ILE A 142 10.82 -3.76 -3.61
N LEU A 143 11.78 -3.78 -4.54
CA LEU A 143 12.41 -5.01 -5.00
C LEU A 143 13.84 -5.03 -4.48
N ASN A 144 14.17 -6.03 -3.68
CA ASN A 144 15.53 -6.26 -3.28
C ASN A 144 16.31 -6.77 -4.48
N LYS A 145 17.39 -6.06 -4.80
CA LYS A 145 18.41 -6.64 -5.67
C LYS A 145 19.11 -7.70 -4.84
N VAL A 146 18.85 -8.96 -5.16
CA VAL A 146 19.71 -10.07 -4.74
C VAL A 146 21.15 -9.64 -5.05
N GLN A 147 21.96 -9.47 -4.00
CA GLN A 147 23.40 -9.24 -4.14
C GLN A 147 24.10 -10.52 -4.58
#